data_AF-A0A837NHK6-F1
#
_entry.id   AF-A0A837NHK6-F1
#
_cell.length_a   1.000
_cell.length_b   1.000
_cell.length_c   1.000
_cell.angle_alpha   90.00
_cell.angle_beta   90.00
_cell.angle_gamma   90.00
#
_symmetry.space_group_name_H-M   'P 1'
#
loop_
_entity.id
_entity.type
_entity.pdbx_description
1 polymer ?
#
loop_
_entity_poly.entity_id
_entity_poly.type
_entity_poly.pdbx_seq_one_letter_code
_entity_poly.pdbx_strand_id
1 'polypeptide(L)'
;MEDKTWIDYLTAIGSVATPLLVILLSAVGWKFKASVERKIDLENRLRDDRIEIYNQILEPFIILLMTDAAWAQDKRNKNKDKNEFAISKMLTLDYRKLGFKLSLMGADPVVKSYNNLMQYFYNMEEKKSAESPNFLKEMLILLGTFLLEIRKSMGNEATKLDHWDMCEWWMSDTRKIKDGIYNNV
;
A
#
# COMPACT_ATOMS: atom_id res chain seq x y z
N MET A 1 -47.87 -20.41 -59.58
CA MET A 1 -47.64 -19.74 -58.28
C MET A 1 -46.84 -20.73 -57.46
N GLU A 2 -45.54 -20.48 -57.26
CA GLU A 2 -44.69 -21.36 -56.45
C GLU A 2 -45.10 -21.22 -54.98
N ASP A 3 -45.55 -22.32 -54.38
CA ASP A 3 -45.92 -22.38 -52.98
C ASP A 3 -44.65 -22.22 -52.13
N LYS A 4 -44.47 -21.02 -51.55
CA LYS A 4 -43.38 -20.75 -50.61
C LYS A 4 -43.42 -21.78 -49.50
N THR A 5 -42.38 -22.61 -49.42
CA THR A 5 -42.32 -23.66 -48.41
C THR A 5 -41.98 -23.05 -47.05
N TRP A 6 -42.47 -23.65 -45.98
CA TRP A 6 -42.17 -23.24 -44.60
C TRP A 6 -40.65 -23.15 -44.32
N ILE A 7 -39.85 -23.89 -45.08
CA ILE A 7 -38.38 -23.89 -45.05
C ILE A 7 -37.81 -22.55 -45.55
N ASP A 8 -38.41 -21.93 -46.56
CA ASP A 8 -37.98 -20.64 -47.10
C ASP A 8 -38.19 -19.51 -46.08
N TYR A 9 -39.29 -19.56 -45.33
CA TYR A 9 -39.54 -18.63 -44.23
C TYR A 9 -38.55 -18.81 -43.08
N LEU A 10 -38.24 -20.06 -42.70
CA LEU A 10 -37.24 -20.34 -41.67
C LEU A 10 -35.84 -19.85 -42.08
N THR A 11 -35.48 -20.06 -43.34
CA THR A 11 -34.17 -19.65 -43.88
C THR A 11 -34.06 -18.13 -43.96
N ALA A 12 -35.13 -17.44 -44.38
CA ALA A 12 -35.21 -15.99 -44.38
C ALA A 12 -35.12 -15.42 -42.95
N ILE A 13 -35.84 -15.99 -41.98
CA ILE A 13 -35.77 -15.59 -40.56
C ILE A 13 -34.36 -15.80 -40.02
N GLY A 14 -33.72 -16.95 -40.29
CA GLY A 14 -32.34 -17.22 -39.87
C GLY A 14 -31.34 -16.21 -40.44
N SER A 15 -31.47 -15.86 -41.73
CA SER A 15 -30.57 -14.92 -42.42
C SER A 15 -30.59 -13.51 -41.85
N VAL A 16 -31.71 -13.08 -41.26
CA VAL A 16 -31.88 -11.77 -40.61
C VAL A 16 -31.61 -11.84 -39.12
N ALA A 17 -32.03 -12.92 -38.46
CA ALA A 17 -31.87 -13.11 -37.02
C ALA A 17 -30.40 -13.24 -36.62
N THR A 18 -29.59 -14.00 -37.37
CA THR A 18 -28.19 -14.25 -36.99
C THR A 18 -27.35 -12.96 -36.93
N PRO A 19 -27.33 -12.08 -37.97
CA PRO A 19 -26.61 -10.81 -37.89
C PRO A 19 -27.11 -9.90 -36.76
N LEU A 20 -28.43 -9.83 -36.52
CA LEU A 20 -29.00 -9.06 -35.43
C LEU A 20 -28.56 -9.57 -34.06
N LEU A 21 -28.52 -10.89 -33.88
CA LEU A 21 -28.09 -11.53 -32.64
C LEU A 21 -26.59 -11.29 -32.40
N VAL A 22 -25.76 -11.35 -33.45
CA VAL A 22 -24.33 -11.02 -33.37
C VAL A 22 -24.11 -9.56 -32.98
N ILE A 23 -24.85 -8.62 -33.58
CA ILE A 23 -24.77 -7.19 -33.22
C ILE A 23 -25.17 -6.99 -31.75
N LEU A 24 -26.26 -7.63 -31.32
CA LEU A 24 -26.76 -7.51 -29.96
C LEU A 24 -25.77 -8.09 -28.94
N LEU A 25 -25.23 -9.29 -29.19
CA LEU A 25 -24.21 -9.90 -28.33
C LEU A 25 -22.92 -9.07 -28.30
N SER A 26 -22.51 -8.52 -29.44
CA SER A 26 -21.33 -7.65 -29.53
C SER A 26 -21.52 -6.36 -28.73
N ALA A 27 -22.68 -5.72 -28.83
CA ALA A 27 -23.02 -4.52 -28.07
C ALA A 27 -23.05 -4.78 -26.56
N VAL A 28 -23.63 -5.92 -26.14
CA VAL A 28 -23.65 -6.34 -24.74
C VAL A 28 -22.24 -6.63 -24.25
N GLY A 29 -21.46 -7.40 -25.00
CA GLY A 29 -20.07 -7.73 -24.67
C GLY A 29 -19.20 -6.49 -24.53
N TRP A 30 -19.36 -5.51 -25.43
CA TRP A 30 -18.63 -4.25 -25.36
C TRP A 30 -18.98 -3.42 -24.14
N LYS A 31 -20.27 -3.35 -23.76
CA LYS A 31 -20.71 -2.66 -22.54
C LYS A 31 -20.13 -3.28 -21.26
N PHE A 32 -20.10 -4.61 -21.19
CA PHE A 32 -19.47 -5.32 -20.07
C PHE A 32 -17.97 -5.05 -20.00
N LYS A 33 -17.27 -5.19 -21.14
CA LYS A 33 -15.84 -4.91 -21.24
C LYS A 33 -15.51 -3.47 -20.82
N ALA A 34 -16.25 -2.49 -21.33
CA ALA A 34 -16.04 -1.07 -20.99
C ALA A 34 -16.25 -0.78 -19.50
N SER A 35 -17.22 -1.44 -18.85
CA SER A 35 -17.45 -1.32 -17.41
C SER A 35 -16.28 -1.89 -16.59
N VAL A 36 -15.76 -3.05 -17.00
CA VAL A 36 -14.59 -3.68 -16.36
C VAL A 36 -13.35 -2.84 -16.56
N GLU A 37 -13.06 -2.41 -17.79
CA GLU A 37 -11.89 -1.55 -18.10
C GLU A 37 -11.93 -0.24 -17.31
N ARG A 38 -13.11 0.40 -17.18
CA ARG A 38 -13.25 1.62 -16.39
C ARG A 38 -12.95 1.39 -14.90
N LYS A 39 -13.37 0.25 -14.33
CA LYS A 39 -13.05 -0.11 -12.94
C LYS A 39 -11.56 -0.33 -12.75
N ILE A 40 -10.93 -1.05 -13.66
CA ILE A 40 -9.48 -1.32 -13.65
C ILE A 40 -8.70 0.00 -13.78
N ASP A 41 -9.10 0.91 -14.67
CA ASP A 41 -8.44 2.22 -14.83
C ASP A 41 -8.55 3.07 -13.56
N LEU A 42 -9.74 3.13 -12.95
CA LEU A 42 -9.94 3.82 -11.68
C LEU A 42 -9.08 3.21 -10.57
N GLU A 43 -9.02 1.88 -10.48
CA GLU A 43 -8.21 1.18 -9.50
C GLU A 43 -6.72 1.42 -9.70
N ASN A 44 -6.24 1.47 -10.95
CA ASN A 44 -4.85 1.79 -11.28
C ASN A 44 -4.48 3.23 -10.92
N ARG A 45 -5.32 4.22 -11.25
CA ARG A 45 -5.08 5.61 -10.85
C ARG A 45 -5.01 5.77 -9.34
N LEU A 46 -5.96 5.16 -8.62
CA LEU A 46 -5.95 5.14 -7.17
C LEU A 46 -4.72 4.40 -6.61
N ARG A 47 -4.20 3.40 -7.34
CA ARG A 47 -2.99 2.69 -6.93
C ARG A 47 -1.76 3.59 -6.98
N ASP A 48 -1.61 4.38 -8.03
CA ASP A 48 -0.47 5.31 -8.15
C ASP A 48 -0.51 6.39 -7.05
N ASP A 49 -1.71 6.95 -6.80
CA ASP A 49 -1.93 7.89 -5.69
C ASP A 49 -1.61 7.23 -4.32
N ARG A 50 -2.00 5.96 -4.12
CA ARG A 50 -1.65 5.21 -2.89
C ARG A 50 -0.15 5.03 -2.73
N ILE A 51 0.56 4.64 -3.80
CA ILE A 51 2.03 4.46 -3.76
C ILE A 51 2.71 5.77 -3.34
N GLU A 52 2.29 6.90 -3.92
CA GLU A 52 2.84 8.20 -3.57
C GLU A 52 2.65 8.50 -2.08
N ILE A 53 1.44 8.30 -1.55
CA ILE A 53 1.16 8.52 -0.13
C ILE A 53 1.95 7.57 0.77
N TYR A 54 2.07 6.29 0.39
CA TYR A 54 2.86 5.32 1.15
C TYR A 54 4.33 5.76 1.23
N ASN A 55 4.92 6.18 0.12
CA ASN A 55 6.31 6.64 0.09
C ASN A 55 6.51 7.88 0.98
N GLN A 56 5.60 8.86 0.91
CA GLN A 56 5.71 10.09 1.70
C GLN A 56 5.48 9.84 3.20
N ILE A 57 4.59 8.90 3.57
CA ILE A 57 4.39 8.48 4.97
C ILE A 57 5.59 7.71 5.50
N LEU A 58 6.21 6.86 4.68
CA LEU A 58 7.35 6.05 5.12
C LEU A 58 8.64 6.86 5.27
N GLU A 59 8.73 8.03 4.61
CA GLU A 59 9.97 8.82 4.56
C GLU A 59 10.59 9.12 5.93
N PRO A 60 9.85 9.61 6.94
CA PRO A 60 10.45 9.90 8.24
C PRO A 60 10.97 8.64 8.95
N PHE A 61 10.32 7.48 8.75
CA PHE A 61 10.80 6.21 9.29
C PHE A 61 12.08 5.74 8.59
N ILE A 62 12.16 5.92 7.27
CA ILE A 62 13.38 5.63 6.50
C ILE A 62 14.55 6.49 7.02
N ILE A 63 14.31 7.77 7.32
CA ILE A 63 15.33 8.66 7.88
C ILE A 63 15.73 8.24 9.30
N LEU A 64 14.78 7.86 10.16
CA LEU A 64 15.12 7.38 11.51
C LEU A 64 15.99 6.13 11.48
N LEU A 65 15.69 5.20 10.57
CA LEU A 65 16.30 3.87 10.53
C LEU A 65 17.59 3.81 9.71
N MET A 66 17.88 4.79 8.86
CA MET A 66 19.15 4.81 8.13
C MET A 66 20.34 5.09 9.06
N THR A 67 21.52 4.63 8.65
CA THR A 67 22.75 4.86 9.43
C THR A 67 23.17 6.32 9.42
N ASP A 68 23.82 6.78 10.49
CA ASP A 68 24.33 8.16 10.55
C ASP A 68 25.38 8.43 9.47
N ALA A 69 26.16 7.40 9.11
CA ALA A 69 27.09 7.44 7.99
C ALA A 69 26.38 7.73 6.66
N ALA A 70 25.24 7.06 6.39
CA ALA A 70 24.45 7.32 5.18
C ALA A 70 23.80 8.71 5.21
N TRP A 71 23.31 9.16 6.37
CA TRP A 71 22.74 10.50 6.53
C TRP A 71 23.76 11.61 6.25
N ALA A 72 24.98 11.47 6.76
CA ALA A 72 26.05 12.46 6.64
C ALA A 72 26.68 12.57 5.24
N GLN A 73 26.51 11.56 4.38
CA GLN A 73 27.00 11.60 3.00
C GLN A 73 26.27 12.64 2.13
N ASP A 74 25.01 12.95 2.44
CA ASP A 74 24.26 13.97 1.70
C ASP A 74 24.66 15.38 2.16
N LYS A 75 25.15 16.18 1.21
CA LYS A 75 25.55 17.58 1.45
C LYS A 75 24.41 18.44 2.02
N ARG A 76 23.15 18.09 1.76
CA ARG A 76 21.94 18.79 2.24
C ARG A 76 21.63 18.54 3.72
N ASN A 77 22.29 17.54 4.31
CA ASN A 77 22.09 17.09 5.68
C ASN A 77 23.19 17.56 6.64
N LYS A 78 24.19 18.29 6.13
CA LYS A 78 25.25 18.87 6.96
C LYS A 78 24.66 19.69 8.10
N ASN A 79 25.15 19.44 9.31
CA ASN A 79 24.77 20.09 10.57
C ASN A 79 23.30 19.88 10.99
N LYS A 80 22.60 18.87 10.44
CA LYS A 80 21.27 18.48 10.91
C LYS A 80 21.35 17.19 11.71
N ASP A 81 20.77 17.19 12.90
CA ASP A 81 20.52 15.96 13.64
C ASP A 81 19.47 15.11 12.89
N LYS A 82 19.81 13.84 12.63
CA LYS A 82 18.96 12.92 11.86
C LYS A 82 17.65 12.64 12.57
N ASN A 83 17.71 12.40 13.88
CA ASN A 83 16.56 12.01 14.68
C ASN A 83 15.61 13.21 14.82
N GLU A 84 16.15 14.39 15.15
CA GLU A 84 15.39 15.64 15.22
C GLU A 84 14.75 15.99 13.87
N PHE A 85 15.48 15.82 12.75
CA PHE A 85 14.93 16.07 11.43
C PHE A 85 13.76 15.13 11.09
N ALA A 86 13.90 13.84 11.38
CA ALA A 86 12.84 12.88 11.11
C ALA A 86 11.60 13.10 12.00
N ILE A 87 11.83 13.33 13.30
CA ILE A 87 10.75 13.60 14.27
C ILE A 87 10.02 14.89 13.89
N SER A 88 10.75 15.98 13.62
CA SER A 88 10.14 17.25 13.21
C SER A 88 9.31 17.11 11.94
N LYS A 89 9.73 16.28 10.99
CA LYS A 89 8.96 15.95 9.78
C LYS A 89 7.63 15.27 10.11
N MET A 90 7.62 14.30 11.02
CA MET A 90 6.39 13.63 11.47
C MET A 90 5.41 14.60 12.17
N LEU A 91 5.92 15.65 12.82
CA LEU A 91 5.09 16.64 13.52
C LEU A 91 4.46 17.69 12.59
N THR A 92 4.89 17.77 11.33
CA THR A 92 4.39 18.77 10.38
C THR A 92 2.91 18.57 10.03
N LEU A 93 2.25 19.68 9.68
CA LEU A 93 0.90 19.64 9.13
C LEU A 93 0.83 18.80 7.85
N ASP A 94 1.87 18.85 7.02
CA ASP A 94 1.89 18.09 5.76
C ASP A 94 1.91 16.59 6.02
N TYR A 95 2.71 16.12 6.99
CA TYR A 95 2.67 14.72 7.40
C TYR A 95 1.30 14.31 7.95
N ARG A 96 0.64 15.16 8.74
CA ARG A 96 -0.73 14.91 9.20
C ARG A 96 -1.72 14.80 8.03
N LYS A 97 -1.60 15.66 7.01
CA LYS A 97 -2.42 15.55 5.79
C LYS A 97 -2.20 14.21 5.08
N LEU A 98 -0.97 13.71 5.05
CA LEU A 98 -0.69 12.38 4.49
C LEU A 98 -1.39 11.28 5.28
N GLY A 99 -1.35 11.34 6.61
CA GLY A 99 -2.11 10.42 7.47
C GLY A 99 -3.61 10.41 7.16
N PHE A 100 -4.21 11.59 6.96
CA PHE A 100 -5.61 11.70 6.52
C PHE A 100 -5.83 11.09 5.13
N LYS A 101 -4.97 11.39 4.16
CA LYS A 101 -5.06 10.80 2.81
C LYS A 101 -4.96 9.26 2.86
N LEU A 102 -4.06 8.74 3.69
CA LEU A 102 -3.92 7.31 3.93
C LEU A 102 -5.21 6.71 4.49
N SER A 103 -5.86 7.35 5.47
CA SER A 103 -7.12 6.85 6.03
C SER A 103 -8.28 6.84 5.03
N LEU A 104 -8.24 7.68 3.99
CA LEU A 104 -9.29 7.76 2.98
C LEU A 104 -9.09 6.79 1.82
N MET A 105 -7.84 6.48 1.48
CA MET A 105 -7.49 5.73 0.26
C MET A 105 -6.81 4.39 0.52
N GLY A 106 -6.23 4.20 1.71
CA GLY A 106 -5.56 2.96 2.08
C GLY A 106 -6.55 1.82 2.34
N ALA A 107 -6.14 0.59 2.07
CA ALA A 107 -6.91 -0.59 2.46
C ALA A 107 -7.03 -0.69 4.00
N ASP A 108 -8.13 -1.22 4.51
CA ASP A 108 -8.39 -1.30 5.96
C ASP A 108 -7.22 -1.87 6.78
N PRO A 109 -6.53 -2.96 6.36
CA PRO A 109 -5.39 -3.49 7.11
C PRO A 109 -4.20 -2.52 7.18
N VAL A 110 -4.00 -1.73 6.12
CA VAL A 110 -2.95 -0.69 6.05
C VAL A 110 -3.28 0.44 7.02
N VAL A 111 -4.52 0.93 6.99
CA VAL A 111 -4.96 2.01 7.89
C VAL A 111 -4.88 1.55 9.35
N LYS A 112 -5.30 0.31 9.63
CA LYS A 112 -5.24 -0.26 10.98
C LYS A 112 -3.79 -0.40 11.49
N SER A 113 -2.88 -0.93 10.67
CA SER A 113 -1.48 -1.09 11.05
C SER A 113 -0.77 0.25 11.24
N TYR A 114 -1.05 1.24 10.39
CA TYR A 114 -0.58 2.62 10.57
C TYR A 114 -1.08 3.24 11.88
N ASN A 115 -2.38 3.09 12.17
CA ASN A 115 -2.95 3.61 13.42
C ASN A 115 -2.28 2.97 14.64
N ASN A 116 -2.06 1.65 14.63
CA ASN A 116 -1.37 0.96 15.72
C ASN A 116 0.06 1.50 15.91
N LEU A 117 0.79 1.72 14.81
CA LEU A 117 2.14 2.28 14.83
C LEU A 117 2.14 3.70 15.42
N MET A 118 1.27 4.59 14.94
CA MET A 118 1.23 5.97 15.43
C MET A 118 0.73 6.08 16.87
N GLN A 119 -0.26 5.26 17.25
CA GLN A 119 -0.74 5.17 18.62
C GLN A 119 0.37 4.73 19.57
N TYR A 120 1.26 3.84 19.15
CA TYR A 120 2.40 3.43 19.96
C TYR A 120 3.31 4.62 20.30
N PHE A 121 3.64 5.47 19.32
CA PHE A 121 4.45 6.66 19.56
C PHE A 121 3.75 7.68 20.47
N TYR A 122 2.47 7.97 20.23
CA TYR A 122 1.73 8.94 21.06
C TYR A 122 1.58 8.47 22.52
N ASN A 123 1.28 7.19 22.73
CA ASN A 123 1.15 6.63 24.07
C ASN A 123 2.48 6.54 24.81
N MET A 124 3.61 6.56 24.10
CA MET A 124 4.94 6.59 24.70
C MET A 124 5.34 7.96 25.22
N GLU A 125 5.02 9.03 24.49
CA GLU A 125 5.26 10.41 24.95
C GLU A 125 4.53 10.68 26.28
N GLU A 126 3.28 10.23 26.40
CA GLU A 126 2.49 10.40 27.62
C GLU A 126 3.04 9.61 28.83
N LYS A 127 3.64 8.44 28.60
CA LYS A 127 4.05 7.51 29.66
C LYS A 127 5.51 7.62 30.09
N LYS A 128 6.30 8.60 29.60
CA LYS A 128 7.77 8.68 29.81
C LYS A 128 8.48 7.33 29.62
N SER A 129 7.99 6.51 28.68
CA SER A 129 8.37 5.10 28.53
C SER A 129 9.56 4.89 27.59
N ALA A 130 10.30 5.93 27.24
CA ALA A 130 11.51 5.85 26.43
C ALA A 130 12.61 4.95 27.06
N GLU A 131 12.46 4.59 28.35
CA GLU A 131 13.31 3.63 29.07
C GLU A 131 12.83 2.17 28.96
N SER A 132 11.76 1.88 28.20
CA SER A 132 11.31 0.51 28.00
C SER A 132 12.37 -0.29 27.23
N PRO A 133 12.94 -1.36 27.82
CA PRO A 133 14.00 -2.16 27.17
C PRO A 133 13.54 -2.82 25.86
N ASN A 134 12.24 -2.84 25.57
CA ASN A 134 11.66 -3.42 24.36
C ASN A 134 11.22 -2.39 23.31
N PHE A 135 11.46 -1.09 23.51
CA PHE A 135 10.98 -0.03 22.62
C PHE A 135 11.31 -0.30 21.15
N LEU A 136 12.60 -0.51 20.86
CA LEU A 136 13.09 -0.72 19.50
C LEU A 136 12.45 -1.97 18.88
N LYS A 137 12.31 -3.04 19.66
CA LYS A 137 11.72 -4.30 19.21
C LYS A 137 10.24 -4.11 18.84
N GLU A 138 9.46 -3.51 19.72
CA GLU A 138 8.02 -3.27 19.52
C GLU A 138 7.77 -2.31 18.34
N MET A 139 8.56 -1.24 18.25
CA MET A 139 8.51 -0.31 17.13
C MET A 139 8.78 -1.01 15.80
N LEU A 140 9.80 -1.88 15.73
CA LEU A 140 10.13 -2.63 14.51
C LEU A 140 9.04 -3.63 14.12
N ILE A 141 8.39 -4.27 15.08
CA ILE A 141 7.24 -5.16 14.82
C ILE A 141 6.09 -4.35 14.20
N LEU A 142 5.76 -3.20 14.77
CA LEU A 142 4.67 -2.34 14.28
C LEU A 142 4.96 -1.79 12.88
N LEU A 143 6.18 -1.29 12.65
CA LEU A 143 6.60 -0.78 11.36
C LEU A 143 6.66 -1.90 10.31
N GLY A 144 7.26 -3.05 10.65
CA GLY A 144 7.33 -4.21 9.77
C GLY A 144 5.95 -4.72 9.38
N THR A 145 5.00 -4.72 10.33
CA THR A 145 3.59 -5.04 10.06
C THR A 145 2.96 -4.04 9.11
N PHE A 146 3.19 -2.74 9.29
CA PHE A 146 2.68 -1.71 8.38
C PHE A 146 3.22 -1.87 6.95
N LEU A 147 4.52 -2.13 6.79
CA LEU A 147 5.13 -2.42 5.49
C LEU A 147 4.56 -3.68 4.84
N LEU A 148 4.31 -4.73 5.64
CA LEU A 148 3.73 -5.97 5.15
C LEU A 148 2.32 -5.76 4.62
N GLU A 149 1.49 -4.98 5.32
CA GLU A 149 0.13 -4.65 4.87
C GLU A 149 0.13 -3.76 3.63
N ILE A 150 1.07 -2.80 3.52
CA ILE A 150 1.28 -2.05 2.27
C ILE A 150 1.63 -3.01 1.13
N ARG A 151 2.56 -3.94 1.35
CA ARG A 151 2.97 -4.91 0.34
C ARG A 151 1.79 -5.77 -0.15
N LYS A 152 0.94 -6.22 0.77
CA LYS A 152 -0.29 -6.97 0.45
C LYS A 152 -1.27 -6.13 -0.36
N SER A 153 -1.52 -4.88 0.04
CA SER A 153 -2.43 -3.97 -0.68
C SER A 153 -1.96 -3.62 -2.10
N MET A 154 -0.67 -3.82 -2.38
CA MET A 154 -0.06 -3.67 -3.70
C MET A 154 -0.15 -4.93 -4.58
N GLY A 155 -0.86 -5.98 -4.15
CA GLY A 155 -1.12 -7.20 -4.92
C GLY A 155 -0.30 -8.42 -4.50
N ASN A 156 0.43 -8.35 -3.38
CA ASN A 156 1.21 -9.48 -2.85
C ASN A 156 0.52 -10.15 -1.65
N GLU A 157 -0.76 -10.50 -1.79
CA GLU A 157 -1.57 -11.04 -0.68
C GLU A 157 -1.03 -12.37 -0.12
N ALA A 158 -0.54 -13.25 -1.01
CA ALA A 158 -0.01 -14.57 -0.65
C ALA A 158 1.46 -14.56 -0.19
N THR A 159 1.95 -13.41 0.31
CA THR A 159 3.32 -13.29 0.82
C THR A 159 3.57 -14.22 2.00
N LYS A 160 4.77 -14.82 2.04
CA LYS A 160 5.25 -15.63 3.17
C LYS A 160 6.17 -14.85 4.12
N LEU A 161 6.45 -13.59 3.79
CA LEU A 161 7.30 -12.71 4.58
C LEU A 161 6.59 -12.32 5.88
N ASP A 162 7.33 -12.31 6.98
CA ASP A 162 6.90 -11.77 8.26
C ASP A 162 7.32 -10.30 8.43
N HIS A 163 6.99 -9.69 9.57
CA HIS A 163 7.33 -8.30 9.89
C HIS A 163 8.85 -8.08 10.07
N TRP A 164 9.61 -9.11 10.46
CA TRP A 164 11.07 -9.02 10.57
C TRP A 164 11.72 -9.01 9.19
N ASP A 165 11.25 -9.87 8.30
CA ASP A 165 11.76 -9.96 6.92
C ASP A 165 11.60 -8.61 6.20
N MET A 166 10.52 -7.88 6.47
CA MET A 166 10.29 -6.54 5.92
C MET A 166 11.33 -5.50 6.40
N CYS A 167 11.90 -5.69 7.58
CA CYS A 167 12.84 -4.78 8.23
C CYS A 167 14.31 -5.25 8.15
N GLU A 168 14.58 -6.41 7.58
CA GLU A 168 15.91 -7.04 7.65
C GLU A 168 16.92 -6.38 6.72
N TRP A 169 16.49 -5.97 5.54
CA TRP A 169 17.38 -5.49 4.47
C TRP A 169 18.00 -4.11 4.76
N TRP A 170 17.41 -3.30 5.64
CA TRP A 170 17.85 -1.93 5.91
C TRP A 170 18.56 -1.73 7.25
N MET A 171 18.68 -2.77 8.07
CA MET A 171 19.23 -2.69 9.43
C MET A 171 20.17 -3.86 9.69
N SER A 172 21.43 -3.56 10.01
CA SER A 172 22.46 -4.57 10.32
C SER A 172 22.10 -5.49 11.49
N ASP A 173 21.23 -5.02 12.39
CA ASP A 173 21.00 -5.63 13.70
C ASP A 173 19.60 -6.22 13.87
N THR A 174 18.75 -6.23 12.82
CA THR A 174 17.37 -6.78 12.89
C THR A 174 17.35 -8.21 13.42
N ARG A 175 18.28 -9.06 12.97
CA ARG A 175 18.40 -10.45 13.46
C ARG A 175 18.76 -10.51 14.94
N LYS A 176 19.69 -9.66 15.40
CA LYS A 176 20.09 -9.59 16.82
C LYS A 176 18.94 -9.13 17.72
N ILE A 177 18.12 -8.19 17.24
CA ILE A 177 16.95 -7.68 17.97
C ILE A 177 15.84 -8.74 18.02
N LYS A 178 15.60 -9.44 16.90
CA LYS A 178 14.67 -10.57 16.82
C LYS A 178 15.00 -11.64 17.86
N ASP A 179 16.27 -12.02 17.93
CA ASP A 179 16.78 -13.07 18.81
C ASP A 179 16.99 -12.61 20.27
N GLY A 180 16.71 -11.34 20.58
CA GLY A 180 16.83 -10.79 21.95
C GLY A 180 18.28 -10.62 22.43
N ILE A 181 19.24 -10.54 21.51
CA ILE A 181 20.67 -10.40 21.79
C ILE A 181 21.05 -8.92 22.04
N TYR A 182 20.16 -7.99 21.68
CA TYR A 182 20.33 -6.57 21.99
C TYR A 182 20.02 -6.30 23.47
N ASN A 183 21.05 -6.40 24.31
CA ASN A 183 21.03 -5.88 25.68
C ASN A 183 21.47 -4.41 25.64
N ASN A 184 20.68 -3.52 26.26
CA ASN A 184 20.89 -2.09 26.38
C ASN A 184 22.37 -1.65 26.42
N VAL A 185 22.72 -0.71 25.54
CA VAL A 185 23.73 0.31 25.85
C VAL A 185 22.96 1.59 26.12
#